data_AF-A0A832GS44-F1
#
_entry.id   AF-A0A832GS44-F1
#
_cell.length_a   1.000
_cell.length_b   1.000
_cell.length_c   1.000
_cell.angle_alpha   90.00
_cell.angle_beta   90.00
_cell.angle_gamma   90.00
#
_symmetry.space_group_name_H-M   'P 1'
#
loop_
_entity.id
_entity.type
_entity.pdbx_description
1 polymer ?
#
loop_
_entity_poly.entity_id
_entity_poly.type
_entity_poly.pdbx_seq_one_letter_code
_entity_poly.pdbx_strand_id
1 'polypeptide(L)'
;MPKKTLSPTEVYKYLPKTNCKECGEENCMAFAAKLVNREVTLDKCPPILTEKYKNEYKALWEMLKPPVKEVTIGSGSNIVKIGGKLVMYRHELTYHNPTAIAIDVSDDMPEEEIVKRVKEAESFSYTYIGQNLKLDLIAIRSVLNDPDTFKATVKKVSSITNLPLILCSLDPNVMEAGLIEVSSKKPLIYGATKENWKEMAELSLMYKCPLTVFSPNDLRTLKSLTKTLLAYGVEDLVLDPGTFWNGLADTLNNFTMLRRAACKEEDELLGFPLIGVPAIVWIEPSEFPEVTAWKEACLASMLITRYADVLIMHSLDGWVLLPLTILRQNLYTDPRKPVAVETGIKVFGNPTEESPILLTTNFALTYYTVASDIEASKIDCYLLVVDTEGLSVESAVAGRKLTAEKVAESIKGSGIENKVKHKTIIIPGRASRLSGEIEELTGWKVLVGPMDSSGISKFLQEKWVKA
;
A
#
# COMPACT_ATOMS: atom_id res chain seq x y z
N MET A 1 22.87 13.47 -11.82
CA MET A 1 22.89 13.74 -10.36
C MET A 1 21.45 13.62 -9.90
N PRO A 2 21.11 12.80 -8.88
CA PRO A 2 19.73 12.71 -8.40
C PRO A 2 19.23 14.12 -8.05
N LYS A 3 17.98 14.44 -8.40
CA LYS A 3 17.33 15.72 -8.05
C LYS A 3 17.71 16.08 -6.62
N LYS A 4 18.34 17.26 -6.47
CA LYS A 4 18.72 17.82 -5.17
C LYS A 4 17.50 17.70 -4.27
N THR A 5 17.61 16.95 -3.18
CA THR A 5 16.50 16.72 -2.24
C THR A 5 15.87 18.07 -1.94
N LEU A 6 14.61 18.24 -2.33
CA LEU A 6 13.94 19.54 -2.29
C LEU A 6 14.03 20.07 -0.86
N SER A 7 14.70 21.20 -0.63
CA SER A 7 14.85 21.71 0.73
C SER A 7 13.66 22.59 1.13
N PRO A 8 13.26 22.61 2.41
CA PRO A 8 12.22 23.53 2.88
C PRO A 8 12.56 24.98 2.56
N THR A 9 13.84 25.34 2.60
CA THR A 9 14.34 26.67 2.24
C THR A 9 14.11 27.02 0.76
N GLU A 10 14.25 26.05 -0.16
CA GLU A 10 13.98 26.27 -1.59
C GLU A 10 12.49 26.47 -1.86
N VAL A 11 11.62 25.70 -1.21
CA VAL A 11 10.15 25.88 -1.27
C VAL A 11 9.74 27.22 -0.67
N TYR A 12 10.28 27.56 0.50
CA TYR A 12 9.96 28.79 1.23
C TYR A 12 10.23 30.07 0.40
N LYS A 13 11.21 30.06 -0.51
CA LYS A 13 11.52 31.20 -1.37
C LYS A 13 10.33 31.67 -2.20
N TYR A 14 9.48 30.73 -2.61
CA TYR A 14 8.30 30.98 -3.45
C TYR A 14 6.99 31.06 -2.66
N LEU A 15 7.00 30.77 -1.35
CA LEU A 15 5.79 30.97 -0.55
C LEU A 15 5.50 32.47 -0.35
N PRO A 16 4.24 32.86 -0.05
CA PRO A 16 3.85 34.26 0.15
C PRO A 16 4.53 34.98 1.32
N LYS A 17 5.15 34.23 2.25
CA LYS A 17 5.86 34.73 3.46
C LYS A 17 5.00 35.62 4.37
N THR A 18 3.68 35.42 4.35
CA THR A 18 2.73 36.18 5.17
C THR A 18 2.68 35.69 6.62
N ASN A 19 3.05 34.44 6.87
CA ASN A 19 2.92 33.77 8.18
C ASN A 19 1.50 33.91 8.79
N CYS A 20 0.47 33.93 7.94
CA CYS A 20 -0.91 34.19 8.36
C CYS A 20 -1.58 33.03 9.11
N LYS A 21 -0.98 31.83 9.11
CA LYS A 21 -1.50 30.59 9.73
C LYS A 21 -2.83 30.07 9.18
N GLU A 22 -3.32 30.61 8.07
CA GLU A 22 -4.54 30.14 7.39
C GLU A 22 -4.45 28.69 6.91
N CYS A 23 -3.23 28.19 6.70
CA CYS A 23 -2.97 26.78 6.36
C CYS A 23 -2.94 25.84 7.58
N GLY A 24 -3.14 26.35 8.80
CA GLY A 24 -3.06 25.58 10.05
C GLY A 24 -1.64 25.39 10.59
N GLU A 25 -0.62 25.90 9.90
CA GLU A 25 0.78 25.80 10.32
C GLU A 25 1.27 27.07 11.02
N GLU A 26 2.22 26.91 11.95
CA GLU A 26 2.73 28.02 12.78
C GLU A 26 3.33 29.18 11.97
N ASN A 27 3.95 28.87 10.83
CA ASN A 27 4.55 29.83 9.92
C ASN A 27 4.76 29.21 8.52
N CYS A 28 5.10 30.03 7.53
CA CYS A 28 5.31 29.56 6.17
C CYS A 28 6.51 28.59 6.03
N MET A 29 7.51 28.64 6.93
CA MET A 29 8.63 27.69 6.91
C MET A 29 8.18 26.30 7.39
N ALA A 30 7.35 26.21 8.41
CA ALA A 30 6.73 24.96 8.86
C ALA A 30 5.88 24.34 7.74
N PHE A 31 5.08 25.16 7.04
CA PHE A 31 4.34 24.72 5.85
C PHE A 31 5.26 24.23 4.73
N ALA A 32 6.37 24.93 4.45
CA ALA A 32 7.36 24.50 3.47
C ALA A 32 7.98 23.14 3.83
N ALA A 33 8.31 22.91 5.11
CA ALA A 33 8.83 21.63 5.58
C ALA A 33 7.83 20.49 5.39
N LYS A 34 6.56 20.72 5.71
CA LYS A 34 5.48 19.73 5.49
C LYS A 34 5.20 19.47 4.01
N LEU A 35 5.29 20.49 3.14
CA LEU A 35 5.18 20.32 1.68
C LEU A 35 6.28 19.41 1.13
N VAL A 36 7.54 19.66 1.53
CA VAL A 36 8.69 18.82 1.14
C VAL A 36 8.49 17.38 1.60
N ASN A 37 7.99 17.19 2.82
CA ASN A 37 7.71 15.87 3.39
C ASN A 37 6.42 15.22 2.89
N ARG A 38 5.65 15.90 2.02
CA ARG A 38 4.35 15.45 1.49
C ARG A 38 3.28 15.20 2.54
N GLU A 39 3.38 15.90 3.67
CA GLU A 39 2.38 15.85 4.75
C GLU A 39 1.19 16.78 4.47
N VAL A 40 1.39 17.77 3.59
CA VAL A 40 0.35 18.71 3.11
C VAL A 40 0.51 18.96 1.61
N THR A 41 -0.54 19.48 0.99
CA THR A 41 -0.58 19.83 -0.43
C THR A 41 -0.64 21.35 -0.62
N LEU A 42 -0.26 21.83 -1.81
CA LEU A 42 -0.11 23.27 -2.08
C LEU A 42 -1.43 24.05 -1.96
N ASP A 43 -2.56 23.41 -2.23
CA ASP A 43 -3.92 23.96 -2.09
C ASP A 43 -4.28 24.35 -0.65
N LYS A 44 -3.56 23.83 0.35
CA LYS A 44 -3.75 24.20 1.76
C LYS A 44 -3.25 25.59 2.12
N CYS A 45 -2.64 26.32 1.20
CA CYS A 45 -2.24 27.71 1.41
C CYS A 45 -3.16 28.66 0.61
N PRO A 46 -4.26 29.16 1.17
CA PRO A 46 -5.16 30.06 0.44
C PRO A 46 -4.45 31.26 -0.21
N PRO A 47 -3.45 31.91 0.42
CA PRO A 47 -2.75 33.03 -0.20
C PRO A 47 -2.01 32.68 -1.51
N ILE A 48 -1.41 31.48 -1.64
CA ILE A 48 -0.68 31.11 -2.88
C ILE A 48 -1.63 30.90 -4.07
N LEU A 49 -2.91 30.64 -3.82
CA LEU A 49 -3.92 30.42 -4.85
C LEU A 49 -4.47 31.72 -5.45
N THR A 50 -4.10 32.87 -4.90
CA THR A 50 -4.55 34.17 -5.41
C THR A 50 -3.78 34.56 -6.68
N GLU A 51 -4.42 35.34 -7.56
CA GLU A 51 -3.81 35.77 -8.84
C GLU A 51 -2.47 36.51 -8.63
N LYS A 52 -2.30 37.16 -7.46
CA LYS A 52 -1.07 37.84 -7.06
C LYS A 52 0.17 36.92 -7.07
N TYR A 53 0.01 35.64 -6.72
CA TYR A 53 1.12 34.68 -6.58
C TYR A 53 1.10 33.59 -7.65
N LYS A 54 0.45 33.84 -8.79
CA LYS A 54 0.28 32.85 -9.85
C LYS A 54 1.60 32.29 -10.40
N ASN A 55 2.63 33.12 -10.50
CA ASN A 55 3.95 32.70 -10.98
C ASN A 55 4.66 31.81 -9.96
N GLU A 56 4.61 32.19 -8.69
CA GLU A 56 5.16 31.42 -7.58
C GLU A 56 4.42 30.10 -7.38
N TYR A 57 3.10 30.10 -7.52
CA TYR A 57 2.29 28.89 -7.53
C TYR A 57 2.76 27.94 -8.62
N LYS A 58 2.92 28.44 -9.86
CA LYS A 58 3.40 27.62 -10.98
C LYS A 58 4.80 27.06 -10.73
N ALA A 59 5.72 27.88 -10.22
CA ALA A 59 7.07 27.43 -9.87
C ALA A 59 7.06 26.34 -8.79
N LEU A 60 6.26 26.51 -7.73
CA LEU A 60 6.08 25.51 -6.68
C LEU A 60 5.44 24.23 -7.21
N TRP A 61 4.43 24.35 -8.07
CA TRP A 61 3.74 23.22 -8.68
C TRP A 61 4.71 22.38 -9.50
N GLU A 62 5.53 22.99 -10.35
CA GLU A 62 6.58 22.30 -11.13
C GLU A 62 7.64 21.67 -10.23
N MET A 63 8.10 22.38 -9.20
CA MET A 63 9.10 21.86 -8.25
C MET A 63 8.58 20.64 -7.47
N LEU A 64 7.31 20.67 -7.09
CA LEU A 64 6.63 19.67 -6.29
C LEU A 64 5.98 18.56 -7.13
N LYS A 65 5.93 18.67 -8.46
CA LYS A 65 5.42 17.61 -9.32
C LYS A 65 6.23 16.32 -9.11
N PRO A 66 5.59 15.16 -8.92
CA PRO A 66 6.32 13.91 -8.77
C PRO A 66 6.98 13.51 -10.10
N PRO A 67 8.21 12.96 -10.08
CA PRO A 67 8.86 12.39 -11.26
C PRO A 67 8.01 11.35 -12.00
N VAL A 68 7.23 10.57 -11.27
CA VAL A 68 6.20 9.69 -11.84
C VAL A 68 4.83 10.30 -11.59
N LYS A 69 4.11 10.66 -12.66
CA LYS A 69 2.76 11.24 -12.60
C LYS A 69 1.81 10.33 -11.82
N GLU A 70 0.90 10.92 -11.06
CA GLU A 70 -0.23 10.19 -10.48
C GLU A 70 -1.33 10.05 -11.53
N VAL A 71 -1.89 8.84 -11.66
CA VAL A 71 -3.03 8.54 -12.52
C VAL A 71 -4.12 7.89 -11.67
N THR A 72 -5.37 8.22 -11.96
CA THR A 72 -6.55 7.68 -11.26
C THR A 72 -7.30 6.70 -12.14
N ILE A 73 -7.61 5.52 -11.60
CA ILE A 73 -8.49 4.53 -12.21
C ILE A 73 -9.76 4.47 -11.36
N GLY A 74 -10.93 4.51 -12.01
CA GLY A 74 -12.21 4.56 -11.30
C GLY A 74 -12.75 5.97 -11.12
N SER A 75 -13.95 6.04 -10.54
CA SER A 75 -14.64 7.26 -10.18
C SER A 75 -15.42 7.07 -8.86
N GLY A 76 -15.91 8.16 -8.27
CA GLY A 76 -16.69 8.09 -7.03
C GLY A 76 -15.85 7.68 -5.82
N SER A 77 -16.39 6.81 -4.97
CA SER A 77 -15.77 6.39 -3.71
C SER A 77 -14.64 5.37 -3.86
N ASN A 78 -14.53 4.70 -5.00
CA ASN A 78 -13.63 3.55 -5.18
C ASN A 78 -12.44 3.88 -6.09
N ILE A 79 -12.00 5.13 -6.13
CA ILE A 79 -10.87 5.53 -6.97
C ILE A 79 -9.58 4.87 -6.48
N VAL A 80 -8.85 4.25 -7.41
CA VAL A 80 -7.50 3.74 -7.21
C VAL A 80 -6.49 4.74 -7.80
N LYS A 81 -5.55 5.19 -6.98
CA LYS A 81 -4.45 6.07 -7.40
C LYS A 81 -3.19 5.25 -7.63
N ILE A 82 -2.55 5.44 -8.77
CA ILE A 82 -1.31 4.76 -9.17
C ILE A 82 -0.24 5.79 -9.54
N GLY A 83 1.04 5.41 -9.50
CA GLY A 83 2.14 6.34 -9.71
C GLY A 83 2.29 7.34 -8.56
N GLY A 84 2.55 8.61 -8.85
CA GLY A 84 2.79 9.64 -7.83
C GLY A 84 4.11 9.42 -7.07
N LYS A 85 5.15 8.93 -7.75
CA LYS A 85 6.36 8.41 -7.12
C LYS A 85 7.48 9.42 -7.15
N LEU A 86 8.14 9.56 -6.01
CA LEU A 86 9.11 10.63 -5.73
C LEU A 86 10.56 10.17 -5.73
N VAL A 87 10.79 8.91 -5.38
CA VAL A 87 12.12 8.37 -5.13
C VAL A 87 12.29 6.99 -5.76
N MET A 88 13.55 6.59 -5.90
CA MET A 88 13.89 5.25 -6.38
C MET A 88 13.95 4.26 -5.22
N TYR A 89 14.31 4.70 -4.02
CA TYR A 89 14.46 3.81 -2.86
C TYR A 89 13.65 4.34 -1.68
N ARG A 90 12.89 3.46 -1.02
CA ARG A 90 12.00 3.84 0.08
C ARG A 90 12.71 4.50 1.27
N HIS A 91 13.99 4.22 1.49
CA HIS A 91 14.76 4.86 2.56
C HIS A 91 15.15 6.32 2.25
N GLU A 92 15.03 6.76 0.99
CA GLU A 92 15.19 8.18 0.61
C GLU A 92 13.94 8.98 1.01
N LEU A 93 12.76 8.43 0.73
CA LEU A 93 11.45 8.96 1.12
C LEU A 93 10.40 7.82 1.04
N THR A 94 9.36 7.92 1.86
CA THR A 94 8.23 6.97 1.85
C THR A 94 7.66 6.81 0.44
N TYR A 95 7.34 5.57 0.07
CA TYR A 95 6.56 5.32 -1.13
C TYR A 95 5.08 5.63 -0.87
N HIS A 96 4.43 6.27 -1.84
CA HIS A 96 2.99 6.56 -1.82
C HIS A 96 2.28 5.76 -2.91
N ASN A 97 0.95 5.63 -2.80
CA ASN A 97 0.10 4.89 -3.74
C ASN A 97 0.55 3.42 -3.90
N PRO A 98 0.24 2.52 -2.95
CA PRO A 98 0.62 1.11 -3.01
C PRO A 98 0.25 0.44 -4.33
N THR A 99 1.03 -0.57 -4.74
CA THR A 99 0.77 -1.31 -5.99
C THR A 99 -0.65 -1.87 -6.00
N ALA A 100 -1.45 -1.46 -6.99
CA ALA A 100 -2.80 -1.96 -7.17
C ALA A 100 -2.78 -3.38 -7.74
N ILE A 101 -3.55 -4.29 -7.18
CA ILE A 101 -3.65 -5.68 -7.63
C ILE A 101 -5.02 -5.88 -8.28
N ALA A 102 -5.00 -6.21 -9.57
CA ALA A 102 -6.16 -6.55 -10.37
C ALA A 102 -6.29 -8.06 -10.53
N ILE A 103 -7.49 -8.61 -10.35
CA ILE A 103 -7.78 -10.01 -10.72
C ILE A 103 -8.38 -10.05 -12.12
N ASP A 104 -7.88 -10.95 -12.96
CA ASP A 104 -8.37 -11.13 -14.32
C ASP A 104 -9.65 -11.99 -14.38
N VAL A 105 -10.48 -11.64 -15.36
CA VAL A 105 -11.56 -12.45 -15.92
C VAL A 105 -11.50 -12.30 -17.44
N SER A 106 -11.92 -13.30 -18.20
CA SER A 106 -11.93 -13.25 -19.66
C SER A 106 -13.31 -13.55 -20.23
N ASP A 107 -13.54 -13.06 -21.44
CA ASP A 107 -14.81 -13.18 -22.17
C ASP A 107 -15.12 -14.58 -22.71
N ASP A 108 -14.16 -15.51 -22.63
CA ASP A 108 -14.32 -16.94 -22.90
C ASP A 108 -14.69 -17.76 -21.64
N MET A 109 -14.67 -17.15 -20.44
CA MET A 109 -15.07 -17.81 -19.20
C MET A 109 -16.61 -17.96 -19.12
N PRO A 110 -17.12 -19.07 -18.56
CA PRO A 110 -18.53 -19.18 -18.21
C PRO A 110 -18.98 -18.06 -17.26
N GLU A 111 -20.19 -17.54 -17.44
CA GLU A 111 -20.71 -16.44 -16.62
C GLU A 111 -20.68 -16.75 -15.11
N GLU A 112 -20.98 -17.98 -14.72
CA GLU A 112 -20.95 -18.42 -13.32
C GLU A 112 -19.53 -18.31 -12.72
N GLU A 113 -18.50 -18.61 -13.51
CA GLU A 113 -17.10 -18.48 -13.11
C GLU A 113 -16.69 -17.02 -12.98
N ILE A 114 -17.08 -16.16 -13.94
CA ILE A 114 -16.87 -14.71 -13.86
C ILE A 114 -17.47 -14.15 -12.57
N VAL A 115 -18.73 -14.49 -12.28
CA VAL A 115 -19.42 -14.02 -11.07
C VAL A 115 -18.71 -14.48 -9.81
N LYS A 116 -18.26 -15.74 -9.78
CA LYS A 116 -17.52 -16.30 -8.64
C LYS A 116 -16.20 -15.55 -8.42
N ARG A 117 -15.36 -15.44 -9.46
CA ARG A 117 -14.04 -14.81 -9.40
C ARG A 117 -14.12 -13.34 -8.95
N VAL A 118 -15.07 -12.58 -9.50
CA VAL A 118 -15.26 -11.16 -9.14
C VAL A 118 -15.68 -11.00 -7.68
N LYS A 119 -16.61 -11.83 -7.19
CA LYS A 119 -17.04 -11.79 -5.78
C LYS A 119 -15.94 -12.20 -4.82
N GLU A 120 -15.15 -13.21 -5.16
CA GLU A 120 -13.99 -13.63 -4.36
C GLU A 120 -12.94 -12.50 -4.28
N ALA A 121 -12.67 -11.82 -5.41
CA ALA A 121 -11.76 -10.68 -5.43
C ALA A 121 -12.25 -9.49 -4.59
N GLU A 122 -13.53 -9.12 -4.69
CA GLU A 122 -14.11 -7.98 -3.93
C GLU A 122 -14.26 -8.29 -2.43
N SER A 123 -14.50 -9.55 -2.08
CA SER A 123 -14.63 -9.98 -0.67
C SER A 123 -13.29 -10.30 -0.01
N PHE A 124 -12.18 -10.37 -0.75
CA PHE A 124 -10.86 -10.56 -0.19
C PHE A 124 -10.52 -9.45 0.82
N SER A 125 -10.37 -9.84 2.08
CA SER A 125 -9.97 -8.95 3.16
C SER A 125 -9.15 -9.70 4.19
N TYR A 126 -8.02 -9.14 4.60
CA TYR A 126 -7.19 -9.68 5.68
C TYR A 126 -6.75 -8.56 6.62
N THR A 127 -7.02 -8.70 7.92
CA THR A 127 -6.59 -7.72 8.92
C THR A 127 -5.13 -7.97 9.29
N TYR A 128 -4.25 -7.03 8.92
CA TYR A 128 -2.83 -7.07 9.23
C TYR A 128 -2.43 -5.78 9.95
N ILE A 129 -1.94 -5.90 11.19
CA ILE A 129 -1.47 -4.77 12.00
C ILE A 129 -2.54 -3.66 12.10
N GLY A 130 -3.80 -4.04 12.33
CA GLY A 130 -4.93 -3.11 12.46
C GLY A 130 -5.45 -2.51 11.15
N GLN A 131 -4.91 -2.92 10.00
CA GLN A 131 -5.35 -2.45 8.68
C GLN A 131 -5.95 -3.60 7.89
N ASN A 132 -7.03 -3.32 7.15
CA ASN A 132 -7.65 -4.30 6.28
C ASN A 132 -6.98 -4.24 4.90
N LEU A 133 -6.22 -5.29 4.57
CA LEU A 133 -5.62 -5.49 3.26
C LEU A 133 -6.68 -5.99 2.30
N LYS A 134 -6.79 -5.38 1.11
CA LYS A 134 -7.78 -5.70 0.08
C LYS A 134 -7.15 -5.77 -1.31
N LEU A 135 -7.87 -6.33 -2.28
CA LEU A 135 -7.57 -6.19 -3.71
C LEU A 135 -8.22 -4.91 -4.25
N ASP A 136 -7.76 -4.44 -5.41
CA ASP A 136 -8.01 -3.07 -5.84
C ASP A 136 -8.85 -2.97 -7.12
N LEU A 137 -8.69 -3.91 -8.05
CA LEU A 137 -9.17 -3.78 -9.43
C LEU A 137 -9.67 -5.13 -9.99
N ILE A 138 -10.45 -5.06 -11.06
CA ILE A 138 -10.76 -6.23 -11.93
C ILE A 138 -10.27 -5.93 -13.35
N ALA A 139 -9.54 -6.87 -13.96
CA ALA A 139 -9.09 -6.78 -15.34
C ALA A 139 -9.94 -7.69 -16.24
N ILE A 140 -10.63 -7.11 -17.22
CA ILE A 140 -11.51 -7.84 -18.14
C ILE A 140 -10.77 -8.02 -19.46
N ARG A 141 -10.42 -9.26 -19.79
CA ARG A 141 -9.66 -9.61 -20.99
C ARG A 141 -10.55 -10.05 -22.14
N SER A 142 -10.32 -9.46 -23.31
CA SER A 142 -10.85 -9.95 -24.58
C SER A 142 -9.94 -11.06 -25.10
N VAL A 143 -10.36 -12.32 -24.95
CA VAL A 143 -9.72 -13.51 -25.52
C VAL A 143 -10.37 -13.88 -26.85
N LEU A 144 -11.70 -13.77 -26.94
CA LEU A 144 -12.46 -14.09 -28.15
C LEU A 144 -12.32 -13.03 -29.25
N ASN A 145 -11.91 -11.81 -28.89
CA ASN A 145 -11.77 -10.67 -29.81
C ASN A 145 -13.06 -10.35 -30.57
N ASP A 146 -14.20 -10.51 -29.88
CA ASP A 146 -15.53 -10.23 -30.40
C ASP A 146 -16.16 -9.04 -29.64
N PRO A 147 -16.51 -7.93 -30.31
CA PRO A 147 -17.02 -6.73 -29.66
C PRO A 147 -18.28 -6.95 -28.82
N ASP A 148 -19.24 -7.77 -29.30
CA ASP A 148 -20.51 -7.99 -28.62
C ASP A 148 -20.33 -8.85 -27.35
N THR A 149 -19.50 -9.89 -27.44
CA THR A 149 -19.18 -10.78 -26.32
C THR A 149 -18.39 -10.03 -25.24
N PHE A 150 -17.40 -9.21 -25.64
CA PHE A 150 -16.65 -8.39 -24.71
C PHE A 150 -17.55 -7.36 -24.02
N LYS A 151 -18.42 -6.68 -24.78
CA LYS A 151 -19.40 -5.74 -24.23
C LYS A 151 -20.33 -6.39 -23.20
N ALA A 152 -20.86 -7.58 -23.50
CA ALA A 152 -21.71 -8.33 -22.58
C ALA A 152 -20.97 -8.70 -21.29
N THR A 153 -19.72 -9.15 -21.41
CA THR A 153 -18.84 -9.48 -20.29
C THR A 153 -18.55 -8.25 -19.42
N VAL A 154 -18.17 -7.12 -20.03
CA VAL A 154 -17.91 -5.85 -19.33
C VAL A 154 -19.14 -5.39 -18.57
N LYS A 155 -20.32 -5.41 -19.23
CA LYS A 155 -21.59 -5.07 -18.59
C LYS A 155 -21.85 -5.96 -17.38
N LYS A 156 -21.69 -7.28 -17.54
CA LYS A 156 -21.91 -8.24 -16.46
C LYS A 156 -21.01 -7.96 -15.27
N VAL A 157 -19.69 -7.88 -15.47
CA VAL A 157 -18.71 -7.60 -14.40
C VAL A 157 -19.05 -6.28 -13.72
N SER A 158 -19.32 -5.23 -14.49
CA SER A 158 -19.63 -3.90 -13.94
C SER A 158 -20.89 -3.86 -13.08
N SER A 159 -21.83 -4.78 -13.28
CA SER A 159 -23.09 -4.86 -12.53
C SER A 159 -22.95 -5.56 -11.18
N ILE A 160 -21.88 -6.34 -10.99
CA ILE A 160 -21.68 -7.18 -9.81
C ILE A 160 -20.53 -6.72 -8.92
N THR A 161 -19.77 -5.69 -9.31
CA THR A 161 -18.68 -5.14 -8.50
C THR A 161 -18.61 -3.63 -8.51
N ASN A 162 -18.08 -3.09 -7.42
CA ASN A 162 -17.77 -1.68 -7.28
C ASN A 162 -16.27 -1.37 -7.44
N LEU A 163 -15.42 -2.39 -7.60
CA LEU A 163 -14.00 -2.22 -7.91
C LEU A 163 -13.84 -1.56 -9.29
N PRO A 164 -12.86 -0.65 -9.46
CA PRO A 164 -12.55 -0.11 -10.78
C PRO A 164 -12.03 -1.19 -11.73
N LEU A 165 -12.18 -0.90 -13.02
CA LEU A 165 -11.96 -1.86 -14.09
C LEU A 165 -10.73 -1.49 -14.93
N ILE A 166 -10.04 -2.52 -15.40
CA ILE A 166 -9.11 -2.45 -16.54
C ILE A 166 -9.78 -3.19 -17.69
N LEU A 167 -9.92 -2.56 -18.85
CA LEU A 167 -10.38 -3.21 -20.06
C LEU A 167 -9.16 -3.59 -20.90
N CYS A 168 -9.01 -4.88 -21.21
CA CYS A 168 -7.83 -5.42 -21.89
C CYS A 168 -8.19 -5.95 -23.28
N SER A 169 -7.94 -5.13 -24.31
CA SER A 169 -7.97 -5.51 -25.73
C SER A 169 -7.01 -4.63 -26.53
N LEU A 170 -6.36 -5.22 -27.54
CA LEU A 170 -5.57 -4.46 -28.52
C LEU A 170 -6.38 -4.06 -29.76
N ASP A 171 -7.63 -4.52 -29.88
CA ASP A 171 -8.54 -4.15 -30.97
C ASP A 171 -9.37 -2.92 -30.54
N PRO A 172 -9.25 -1.77 -31.23
CA PRO A 172 -10.03 -0.57 -30.91
C PRO A 172 -11.54 -0.78 -30.95
N ASN A 173 -12.06 -1.62 -31.85
CA ASN A 173 -13.50 -1.86 -31.96
C ASN A 173 -14.03 -2.63 -30.74
N VAL A 174 -13.27 -3.63 -30.29
CA VAL A 174 -13.59 -4.38 -29.07
C VAL A 174 -13.49 -3.47 -27.85
N MET A 175 -12.43 -2.65 -27.77
CA MET A 175 -12.25 -1.69 -26.68
C MET A 175 -13.41 -0.70 -26.59
N GLU A 176 -13.83 -0.12 -27.72
CA GLU A 176 -14.95 0.82 -27.77
C GLU A 176 -16.25 0.17 -27.28
N ALA A 177 -16.53 -1.06 -27.70
CA ALA A 177 -17.73 -1.79 -27.29
C ALA A 177 -17.80 -1.95 -25.76
N GLY A 178 -16.68 -2.21 -25.10
CA GLY A 178 -16.58 -2.22 -23.64
C GLY A 178 -16.73 -0.84 -23.01
N LEU A 179 -16.05 0.18 -23.55
CA LEU A 179 -16.07 1.55 -23.03
C LEU A 179 -17.47 2.18 -23.05
N ILE A 180 -18.29 1.88 -24.04
CA ILE A 180 -19.69 2.36 -24.12
C ILE A 180 -20.47 2.00 -22.84
N GLU A 181 -20.22 0.82 -22.26
CA GLU A 181 -20.94 0.36 -21.07
C GLU A 181 -20.42 0.99 -19.76
N VAL A 182 -19.12 1.29 -19.67
CA VAL A 182 -18.48 1.62 -18.38
C VAL A 182 -17.63 2.89 -18.38
N SER A 183 -17.64 3.71 -19.43
CA SER A 183 -16.85 4.96 -19.52
C SER A 183 -17.09 5.92 -18.34
N SER A 184 -18.33 6.00 -17.84
CA SER A 184 -18.66 6.79 -16.65
C SER A 184 -17.91 6.33 -15.39
N LYS A 185 -17.47 5.06 -15.34
CA LYS A 185 -16.66 4.50 -14.27
C LYS A 185 -15.16 4.77 -14.43
N LYS A 186 -14.72 5.43 -15.52
CA LYS A 186 -13.32 5.77 -15.83
C LYS A 186 -12.35 4.56 -15.72
N PRO A 187 -12.57 3.47 -16.48
CA PRO A 187 -11.67 2.32 -16.50
C PRO A 187 -10.29 2.67 -17.07
N LEU A 188 -9.28 1.84 -16.80
CA LEU A 188 -8.01 1.87 -17.52
C LEU A 188 -8.15 1.13 -18.85
N ILE A 189 -7.77 1.79 -19.95
CA ILE A 189 -7.69 1.18 -21.28
C ILE A 189 -6.34 0.49 -21.43
N TYR A 190 -6.34 -0.79 -21.76
CA TYR A 190 -5.15 -1.58 -22.08
C TYR A 190 -5.33 -2.22 -23.47
N GLY A 191 -4.57 -1.87 -24.51
CA GLY A 191 -3.48 -0.90 -24.55
C GLY A 191 -3.11 -0.42 -25.96
N ALA A 192 -2.46 0.74 -26.03
CA ALA A 192 -1.97 1.38 -27.25
C ALA A 192 -0.57 0.86 -27.64
N THR A 193 -0.45 0.27 -28.82
CA THR A 193 0.76 -0.22 -29.46
C THR A 193 1.16 0.68 -30.63
N LYS A 194 2.26 0.35 -31.31
CA LYS A 194 2.70 1.09 -32.50
C LYS A 194 1.67 1.04 -33.64
N GLU A 195 0.86 0.01 -33.69
CA GLU A 195 -0.08 -0.27 -34.78
C GLU A 195 -1.44 0.40 -34.57
N ASN A 196 -1.86 0.64 -33.33
CA ASN A 196 -3.23 1.09 -32.99
C ASN A 196 -3.29 2.37 -32.13
N TRP A 197 -2.14 3.03 -31.88
CA TRP A 197 -2.05 4.10 -30.87
C TRP A 197 -3.03 5.25 -31.12
N LYS A 198 -3.34 5.55 -32.38
CA LYS A 198 -4.15 6.71 -32.76
C LYS A 198 -5.61 6.47 -32.39
N GLU A 199 -6.15 5.32 -32.78
CA GLU A 199 -7.51 4.89 -32.47
C GLU A 199 -7.69 4.75 -30.96
N MET A 200 -6.71 4.14 -30.27
CA MET A 200 -6.74 4.04 -28.80
C MET A 200 -6.66 5.40 -28.11
N ALA A 201 -5.91 6.37 -28.66
CA ALA A 201 -5.86 7.74 -28.15
C ALA A 201 -7.21 8.45 -28.31
N GLU A 202 -7.85 8.30 -29.46
CA GLU A 202 -9.17 8.87 -29.72
C GLU A 202 -10.22 8.32 -28.74
N LEU A 203 -10.22 7.02 -28.47
CA LEU A 203 -11.07 6.41 -27.45
C LEU A 203 -10.77 6.95 -26.04
N SER A 204 -9.49 7.03 -25.66
CA SER A 204 -9.08 7.58 -24.36
C SER A 204 -9.57 9.02 -24.16
N LEU A 205 -9.44 9.88 -25.17
CA LEU A 205 -9.90 11.27 -25.11
C LEU A 205 -11.42 11.38 -25.10
N MET A 206 -12.09 10.61 -25.97
CA MET A 206 -13.56 10.61 -26.08
C MET A 206 -14.22 10.21 -24.77
N TYR A 207 -13.73 9.12 -24.16
CA TYR A 207 -14.29 8.55 -22.94
C TYR A 207 -13.58 9.03 -21.66
N LYS A 208 -12.56 9.91 -21.77
CA LYS A 208 -11.79 10.50 -20.66
C LYS A 208 -11.19 9.46 -19.71
N CYS A 209 -10.71 8.36 -20.28
CA CYS A 209 -10.17 7.21 -19.56
C CYS A 209 -8.63 7.17 -19.69
N PRO A 210 -7.90 6.81 -18.62
CA PRO A 210 -6.45 6.63 -18.71
C PRO A 210 -6.09 5.52 -19.70
N LEU A 211 -4.93 5.64 -20.34
CA LEU A 211 -4.49 4.77 -21.42
C LEU A 211 -3.15 4.11 -21.14
N THR A 212 -3.07 2.80 -21.32
CA THR A 212 -1.82 2.04 -21.23
C THR A 212 -1.08 2.11 -22.57
N VAL A 213 0.22 2.41 -22.52
CA VAL A 213 1.15 2.35 -23.65
C VAL A 213 1.91 1.03 -23.57
N PHE A 214 1.77 0.19 -24.58
CA PHE A 214 2.33 -1.16 -24.60
C PHE A 214 3.40 -1.29 -25.67
N SER A 215 4.62 -1.64 -25.25
CA SER A 215 5.76 -1.88 -26.14
C SER A 215 6.71 -2.90 -25.50
N PRO A 216 6.48 -4.20 -25.72
CA PRO A 216 7.18 -5.27 -25.02
C PRO A 216 8.67 -5.30 -25.37
N ASN A 217 9.50 -5.19 -24.35
CA ASN A 217 10.97 -5.20 -24.41
C ASN A 217 11.60 -4.18 -25.38
N ASP A 218 10.89 -3.10 -25.72
CA ASP A 218 11.39 -2.01 -26.55
C ASP A 218 11.07 -0.66 -25.89
N LEU A 219 11.96 -0.25 -24.98
CA LEU A 219 11.83 1.01 -24.26
C LEU A 219 11.96 2.25 -25.17
N ARG A 220 12.60 2.12 -26.35
CA ARG A 220 12.74 3.23 -27.29
C ARG A 220 11.40 3.51 -27.96
N THR A 221 10.74 2.46 -28.44
CA THR A 221 9.39 2.56 -29.00
C THR A 221 8.40 3.00 -27.92
N LEU A 222 8.49 2.45 -26.70
CA LEU A 222 7.65 2.87 -25.56
C LEU A 222 7.74 4.39 -25.31
N LYS A 223 8.95 4.94 -25.25
CA LYS A 223 9.19 6.39 -25.09
C LYS A 223 8.63 7.19 -26.28
N SER A 224 8.83 6.69 -27.51
CA SER A 224 8.34 7.35 -28.72
C SER A 224 6.81 7.41 -28.77
N LEU A 225 6.13 6.32 -28.39
CA LEU A 225 4.67 6.27 -28.31
C LEU A 225 4.16 7.20 -27.22
N THR A 226 4.79 7.20 -26.05
CA THR A 226 4.44 8.12 -24.95
C THR A 226 4.51 9.58 -25.39
N LYS A 227 5.60 9.97 -26.08
CA LYS A 227 5.73 11.32 -26.67
C LYS A 227 4.60 11.63 -27.66
N THR A 228 4.27 10.66 -28.51
CA THR A 228 3.24 10.82 -29.55
C THR A 228 1.85 11.01 -28.93
N LEU A 229 1.50 10.19 -27.94
CA LEU A 229 0.23 10.25 -27.22
C LEU A 229 0.07 11.56 -26.43
N LEU A 230 1.13 12.03 -25.76
CA LEU A 230 1.12 13.34 -25.09
C LEU A 230 0.91 14.48 -26.07
N ALA A 231 1.60 14.46 -27.22
CA ALA A 231 1.42 15.46 -28.27
C ALA A 231 0.02 15.42 -28.89
N TYR A 232 -0.62 14.25 -28.90
CA TYR A 232 -2.02 14.07 -29.33
C TYR A 232 -3.03 14.52 -28.26
N GLY A 233 -2.59 14.76 -27.03
CA GLY A 233 -3.40 15.30 -25.93
C GLY A 233 -3.77 14.30 -24.84
N VAL A 234 -3.30 13.05 -24.90
CA VAL A 234 -3.56 12.04 -23.85
C VAL A 234 -2.59 12.26 -22.69
N GLU A 235 -3.09 12.80 -21.59
CA GLU A 235 -2.24 13.17 -20.44
C GLU A 235 -2.09 12.04 -19.40
N ASP A 236 -3.08 11.16 -19.27
CA ASP A 236 -3.13 10.10 -18.26
C ASP A 236 -2.68 8.77 -18.85
N LEU A 237 -1.37 8.53 -18.81
CA LEU A 237 -0.73 7.34 -19.39
C LEU A 237 -0.23 6.38 -18.31
N VAL A 238 -0.22 5.08 -18.65
CA VAL A 238 0.42 3.99 -17.87
C VAL A 238 1.34 3.24 -18.81
N LEU A 239 2.54 2.85 -18.38
CA LEU A 239 3.53 2.20 -19.26
C LEU A 239 3.61 0.71 -18.99
N ASP A 240 3.58 -0.09 -20.05
CA ASP A 240 3.84 -1.51 -20.02
C ASP A 240 5.03 -1.86 -20.94
N PRO A 241 6.21 -2.16 -20.37
CA PRO A 241 7.37 -2.64 -21.14
C PRO A 241 7.34 -4.15 -21.41
N GLY A 242 6.25 -4.84 -21.11
CA GLY A 242 6.10 -6.29 -21.15
C GLY A 242 6.55 -6.98 -19.86
N THR A 243 5.91 -8.11 -19.57
CA THR A 243 6.23 -9.01 -18.44
C THR A 243 6.56 -10.39 -18.98
N PHE A 244 7.73 -10.94 -18.62
CA PHE A 244 8.26 -12.17 -19.22
C PHE A 244 8.78 -13.13 -18.15
N TRP A 245 8.16 -14.32 -18.03
CA TRP A 245 8.63 -15.37 -17.11
C TRP A 245 9.93 -16.03 -17.58
N ASN A 246 10.05 -16.35 -18.88
CA ASN A 246 11.29 -16.88 -19.44
C ASN A 246 12.34 -15.77 -19.71
N GLY A 247 12.03 -14.52 -19.34
CA GLY A 247 12.87 -13.32 -19.49
C GLY A 247 12.81 -12.45 -18.23
N LEU A 248 12.93 -13.06 -17.04
CA LEU A 248 12.83 -12.33 -15.76
C LEU A 248 13.83 -11.17 -15.68
N ALA A 249 15.05 -11.37 -16.19
CA ALA A 249 16.07 -10.32 -16.20
C ALA A 249 15.60 -9.08 -16.97
N ASP A 250 15.02 -9.28 -18.16
CA ASP A 250 14.48 -8.19 -18.99
C ASP A 250 13.31 -7.50 -18.29
N THR A 251 12.40 -8.29 -17.71
CA THR A 251 11.27 -7.76 -16.93
C THR A 251 11.76 -6.83 -15.82
N LEU A 252 12.66 -7.31 -14.94
CA LEU A 252 13.12 -6.51 -13.80
C LEU A 252 13.98 -5.32 -14.23
N ASN A 253 14.79 -5.47 -15.28
CA ASN A 253 15.60 -4.40 -15.84
C ASN A 253 14.72 -3.30 -16.44
N ASN A 254 13.71 -3.64 -17.23
CA ASN A 254 12.82 -2.68 -17.87
C ASN A 254 12.10 -1.79 -16.84
N PHE A 255 11.47 -2.40 -15.82
CA PHE A 255 10.81 -1.63 -14.77
C PHE A 255 11.79 -0.77 -13.96
N THR A 256 12.99 -1.31 -13.68
CA THR A 256 14.04 -0.56 -12.97
C THR A 256 14.56 0.62 -13.78
N MET A 257 14.78 0.43 -15.08
CA MET A 257 15.26 1.46 -15.99
C MET A 257 14.24 2.57 -16.16
N LEU A 258 12.95 2.23 -16.31
CA LEU A 258 11.87 3.22 -16.38
C LEU A 258 11.78 4.05 -15.10
N ARG A 259 11.79 3.41 -13.94
CA ARG A 259 11.79 4.13 -12.66
C ARG A 259 13.02 5.01 -12.47
N ARG A 260 14.19 4.54 -12.89
CA ARG A 260 15.44 5.33 -12.84
C ARG A 260 15.37 6.51 -13.79
N ALA A 261 14.91 6.31 -15.02
CA ALA A 261 14.77 7.37 -16.02
C ALA A 261 13.86 8.49 -15.49
N ALA A 262 12.72 8.14 -14.90
CA ALA A 262 11.84 9.10 -14.26
C ALA A 262 12.48 9.80 -13.04
N CYS A 263 12.92 9.03 -12.03
CA CYS A 263 13.31 9.60 -10.74
C CYS A 263 14.74 10.15 -10.65
N LYS A 264 15.67 9.68 -11.49
CA LYS A 264 17.10 10.06 -11.41
C LYS A 264 17.56 10.85 -12.63
N GLU A 265 17.01 10.55 -13.81
CA GLU A 265 17.34 11.24 -15.06
C GLU A 265 16.27 12.27 -15.48
N GLU A 266 15.17 12.38 -14.73
CA GLU A 266 14.08 13.36 -14.95
C GLU A 266 13.46 13.28 -16.35
N ASP A 267 13.41 12.08 -16.93
CA ASP A 267 12.81 11.82 -18.22
C ASP A 267 11.28 11.83 -18.13
N GLU A 268 10.68 13.00 -18.31
CA GLU A 268 9.22 13.18 -18.21
C GLU A 268 8.42 12.28 -19.18
N LEU A 269 9.02 11.90 -20.32
CA LEU A 269 8.39 10.98 -21.28
C LEU A 269 8.31 9.54 -20.77
N LEU A 270 9.01 9.21 -19.68
CA LEU A 270 8.94 7.91 -19.00
C LEU A 270 8.44 8.07 -17.56
N GLY A 271 7.99 9.27 -17.19
CA GLY A 271 7.52 9.65 -15.86
C GLY A 271 6.07 9.24 -15.60
N PHE A 272 5.71 7.99 -15.88
CA PHE A 272 4.34 7.48 -15.77
C PHE A 272 4.29 6.16 -14.97
N PRO A 273 3.14 5.84 -14.34
CA PRO A 273 2.98 4.59 -13.60
C PRO A 273 3.27 3.37 -14.48
N LEU A 274 3.74 2.28 -13.86
CA LEU A 274 4.07 1.03 -14.55
C LEU A 274 3.02 -0.06 -14.28
N ILE A 275 2.62 -0.80 -15.31
CA ILE A 275 1.77 -1.99 -15.16
C ILE A 275 2.56 -3.24 -15.51
N GLY A 276 2.39 -4.30 -14.72
CA GLY A 276 2.94 -5.62 -14.99
C GLY A 276 1.86 -6.69 -15.00
N VAL A 277 2.11 -7.79 -15.72
CA VAL A 277 1.13 -8.86 -15.94
C VAL A 277 1.72 -10.20 -15.48
N PRO A 278 1.85 -10.45 -14.16
CA PRO A 278 2.23 -11.77 -13.66
C PRO A 278 1.38 -12.91 -14.19
N ALA A 279 0.10 -12.65 -14.50
CA ALA A 279 -0.83 -13.61 -15.09
C ALA A 279 -0.32 -14.27 -16.39
N ILE A 280 0.71 -13.71 -17.04
CA ILE A 280 1.35 -14.29 -18.24
C ILE A 280 1.82 -15.73 -18.05
N VAL A 281 2.15 -16.15 -16.81
CA VAL A 281 2.58 -17.53 -16.53
C VAL A 281 1.48 -18.56 -16.80
N TRP A 282 0.22 -18.14 -16.90
CA TRP A 282 -0.93 -18.98 -17.19
C TRP A 282 -1.18 -19.19 -18.69
N ILE A 283 -0.43 -18.53 -19.58
CA ILE A 283 -0.46 -18.83 -21.02
C ILE A 283 0.10 -20.23 -21.30
N GLU A 284 1.17 -20.60 -20.59
CA GLU A 284 1.80 -21.92 -20.67
C GLU A 284 1.83 -22.52 -19.26
N PRO A 285 0.67 -23.01 -18.76
CA PRO A 285 0.59 -23.50 -17.40
C PRO A 285 1.48 -24.74 -17.24
N SER A 286 2.07 -24.86 -16.05
CA SER A 286 2.79 -26.06 -15.64
C SER A 286 1.81 -27.22 -15.45
N GLU A 287 2.29 -28.46 -15.49
CA GLU A 287 1.48 -29.66 -15.25
C GLU A 287 0.66 -29.57 -13.95
N PHE A 288 1.27 -29.00 -12.91
CA PHE A 288 0.62 -28.72 -11.63
C PHE A 288 0.22 -27.24 -11.55
N PRO A 289 -1.08 -26.91 -11.43
CA PRO A 289 -1.55 -25.52 -11.31
C PRO A 289 -0.89 -24.76 -10.17
N GLU A 290 -0.56 -25.42 -9.05
CA GLU A 290 0.13 -24.83 -7.91
C GLU A 290 1.52 -24.31 -8.27
N VAL A 291 2.21 -24.96 -9.21
CA VAL A 291 3.51 -24.48 -9.71
C VAL A 291 3.31 -23.21 -10.53
N THR A 292 2.27 -23.14 -11.34
CA THR A 292 1.93 -21.93 -12.11
C THR A 292 1.57 -20.76 -11.18
N ALA A 293 0.71 -21.01 -10.20
CA ALA A 293 0.33 -20.04 -9.17
C ALA A 293 1.53 -19.57 -8.35
N TRP A 294 2.46 -20.48 -8.02
CA TRP A 294 3.71 -20.13 -7.34
C TRP A 294 4.62 -19.24 -8.19
N LYS A 295 4.77 -19.54 -9.49
CA LYS A 295 5.52 -18.70 -10.44
C LYS A 295 4.91 -17.30 -10.53
N GLU A 296 3.58 -17.22 -10.57
CA GLU A 296 2.84 -15.97 -10.56
C GLU A 296 3.13 -15.16 -9.29
N ALA A 297 3.01 -15.79 -8.12
CA ALA A 297 3.31 -15.17 -6.83
C ALA A 297 4.75 -14.63 -6.77
N CYS A 298 5.71 -15.40 -7.27
CA CYS A 298 7.11 -14.99 -7.34
C CYS A 298 7.28 -13.75 -8.23
N LEU A 299 6.74 -13.78 -9.44
CA LEU A 299 6.84 -12.69 -10.40
C LEU A 299 6.16 -11.41 -9.88
N ALA A 300 4.97 -11.54 -9.30
CA ALA A 300 4.26 -10.45 -8.66
C ALA A 300 5.06 -9.83 -7.50
N SER A 301 5.66 -10.65 -6.63
CA SER A 301 6.49 -10.16 -5.52
C SER A 301 7.71 -9.37 -5.99
N MET A 302 8.34 -9.82 -7.08
CA MET A 302 9.47 -9.13 -7.69
C MET A 302 9.03 -7.79 -8.27
N LEU A 303 7.88 -7.72 -8.95
CA LEU A 303 7.36 -6.50 -9.56
C LEU A 303 6.84 -5.48 -8.54
N ILE A 304 6.20 -5.91 -7.44
CA ILE A 304 5.89 -5.02 -6.29
C ILE A 304 7.18 -4.36 -5.78
N THR A 305 8.24 -5.16 -5.65
CA THR A 305 9.55 -4.67 -5.18
C THR A 305 10.26 -3.82 -6.24
N ARG A 306 10.03 -4.11 -7.53
CA ARG A 306 10.60 -3.42 -8.69
C ARG A 306 9.57 -2.56 -9.40
N TYR A 307 8.92 -1.70 -8.62
CA TYR A 307 8.30 -0.46 -9.08
C TYR A 307 7.03 -0.59 -9.92
N ALA A 308 6.44 -1.77 -10.06
CA ALA A 308 5.11 -1.89 -10.65
C ALA A 308 4.09 -1.14 -9.78
N ASP A 309 3.26 -0.34 -10.44
CA ASP A 309 2.17 0.42 -9.85
C ASP A 309 0.83 -0.32 -9.96
N VAL A 310 0.69 -1.18 -10.97
CA VAL A 310 -0.44 -2.09 -11.17
C VAL A 310 0.08 -3.49 -11.49
N LEU A 311 -0.55 -4.52 -10.95
CA LEU A 311 -0.36 -5.91 -11.35
C LEU A 311 -1.68 -6.53 -11.81
N ILE A 312 -1.66 -7.27 -12.92
CA ILE A 312 -2.76 -8.14 -13.34
C ILE A 312 -2.42 -9.58 -12.98
N MET A 313 -3.24 -10.17 -12.12
CA MET A 313 -3.09 -11.51 -11.56
C MET A 313 -4.26 -12.40 -11.97
N HIS A 314 -4.04 -13.72 -12.01
CA HIS A 314 -5.02 -14.76 -12.27
C HIS A 314 -5.33 -15.61 -11.02
N SER A 315 -4.34 -15.91 -10.18
CA SER A 315 -4.56 -16.71 -8.97
C SER A 315 -5.45 -16.00 -7.95
N LEU A 316 -6.40 -16.73 -7.37
CA LEU A 316 -7.26 -16.29 -6.25
C LEU A 316 -6.91 -16.97 -4.92
N ASP A 317 -5.98 -17.92 -4.94
CA ASP A 317 -5.56 -18.64 -3.75
C ASP A 317 -5.05 -17.70 -2.66
N GLY A 318 -5.55 -17.90 -1.43
CA GLY A 318 -5.14 -17.10 -0.28
C GLY A 318 -3.64 -17.16 -0.02
N TRP A 319 -2.99 -18.31 -0.27
CA TRP A 319 -1.55 -18.47 -0.11
C TRP A 319 -0.72 -17.74 -1.18
N VAL A 320 -1.33 -17.34 -2.31
CA VAL A 320 -0.74 -16.45 -3.32
C VAL A 320 -0.97 -14.99 -2.95
N LEU A 321 -2.22 -14.61 -2.65
CA LEU A 321 -2.61 -13.21 -2.46
C LEU A 321 -2.15 -12.61 -1.11
N LEU A 322 -2.21 -13.38 -0.04
CA LEU A 322 -1.85 -12.93 1.30
C LEU A 322 -0.39 -12.43 1.40
N PRO A 323 0.64 -13.18 0.96
CA PRO A 323 2.01 -12.68 1.02
C PRO A 323 2.23 -11.43 0.16
N LEU A 324 1.54 -11.31 -0.98
CA LEU A 324 1.65 -10.14 -1.87
C LEU A 324 1.07 -8.88 -1.23
N THR A 325 -0.11 -8.98 -0.62
CA THR A 325 -0.75 -7.84 0.05
C THR A 325 0.02 -7.41 1.30
N ILE A 326 0.60 -8.35 2.05
CA ILE A 326 1.51 -8.06 3.18
C ILE A 326 2.81 -7.42 2.69
N LEU A 327 3.44 -7.97 1.65
CA LEU A 327 4.68 -7.41 1.07
C LEU A 327 4.45 -5.96 0.62
N ARG A 328 3.35 -5.71 -0.11
CA ARG A 328 2.93 -4.37 -0.50
C ARG A 328 2.79 -3.46 0.72
N GLN A 329 2.04 -3.87 1.74
CA GLN A 329 1.85 -3.05 2.95
C GLN A 329 3.19 -2.68 3.61
N ASN A 330 4.09 -3.66 3.75
CA ASN A 330 5.38 -3.46 4.39
C ASN A 330 6.29 -2.52 3.58
N LEU A 331 6.31 -2.66 2.25
CA LEU A 331 7.14 -1.83 1.38
C LEU A 331 6.72 -0.36 1.42
N TYR A 332 5.41 -0.10 1.51
CA TYR A 332 4.81 1.23 1.48
C TYR A 332 4.63 1.89 2.86
N THR A 333 4.97 1.18 3.95
CA THR A 333 5.02 1.78 5.29
C THR A 333 6.12 2.85 5.37
N ASP A 334 5.84 3.99 6.03
CA ASP A 334 6.82 5.07 6.22
C ASP A 334 8.02 4.56 7.04
N PRO A 335 9.25 4.56 6.50
CA PRO A 335 10.42 4.07 7.22
C PRO A 335 10.88 4.97 8.36
N ARG A 336 10.37 6.21 8.45
CA ARG A 336 10.77 7.20 9.47
C ARG A 336 9.90 7.13 10.72
N LYS A 337 8.67 6.63 10.60
CA LYS A 337 7.68 6.59 11.68
C LYS A 337 7.38 5.12 12.01
N PRO A 338 7.82 4.60 13.17
CA PRO A 338 7.38 3.29 13.63
C PRO A 338 5.85 3.26 13.73
N VAL A 339 5.23 2.20 13.24
CA VAL A 339 3.78 2.02 13.38
C VAL A 339 3.51 1.69 14.85
N ALA A 340 2.74 2.53 15.54
CA ALA A 340 2.42 2.36 16.94
C ALA A 340 0.92 2.14 17.16
N VAL A 341 0.57 1.46 18.26
CA VAL A 341 -0.79 1.24 18.73
C VAL A 341 -1.06 2.17 19.91
N GLU A 342 -2.34 2.49 20.13
CA GLU A 342 -2.76 3.26 21.31
C GLU A 342 -2.36 2.54 22.61
N THR A 343 -1.82 3.31 23.54
CA THR A 343 -1.29 2.83 24.83
C THR A 343 -2.41 2.59 25.84
N GLY A 344 -2.07 1.95 26.96
CA GLY A 344 -3.02 1.63 28.03
C GLY A 344 -3.50 0.17 28.00
N ILE A 345 -4.62 -0.11 28.67
CA ILE A 345 -5.12 -1.48 28.82
C ILE A 345 -5.98 -1.86 27.62
N LYS A 346 -5.66 -3.01 27.03
CA LYS A 346 -6.53 -3.73 26.09
C LYS A 346 -7.10 -4.96 26.80
N VAL A 347 -8.39 -5.22 26.59
CA VAL A 347 -9.15 -6.29 27.26
C VAL A 347 -9.34 -7.42 26.26
N PHE A 348 -8.94 -8.64 26.63
CA PHE A 348 -9.10 -9.82 25.80
C PHE A 348 -10.02 -10.82 26.50
N GLY A 349 -11.04 -11.30 25.78
CA GLY A 349 -12.05 -12.19 26.33
C GLY A 349 -12.91 -11.52 27.39
N ASN A 350 -13.21 -12.23 28.48
CA ASN A 350 -14.00 -11.75 29.62
C ASN A 350 -13.19 -11.83 30.92
N PRO A 351 -12.14 -11.01 31.08
CA PRO A 351 -11.27 -11.10 32.26
C PRO A 351 -12.00 -10.69 33.53
N THR A 352 -11.65 -11.38 34.62
CA THR A 352 -12.16 -11.14 35.97
C THR A 352 -11.13 -10.38 36.81
N GLU A 353 -11.44 -10.13 38.07
CA GLU A 353 -10.51 -9.49 39.02
C GLU A 353 -9.28 -10.36 39.36
N GLU A 354 -9.27 -11.64 38.95
CA GLU A 354 -8.16 -12.59 39.14
C GLU A 354 -7.42 -12.90 37.82
N SER A 355 -7.83 -12.29 36.71
CA SER A 355 -7.24 -12.55 35.40
C SER A 355 -5.83 -11.94 35.26
N PRO A 356 -4.92 -12.59 34.52
CA PRO A 356 -3.55 -12.12 34.39
C PRO A 356 -3.44 -10.77 33.70
N ILE A 357 -2.41 -10.01 34.10
CA ILE A 357 -2.00 -8.77 33.45
C ILE A 357 -0.70 -9.03 32.70
N LEU A 358 -0.77 -8.99 31.38
CA LEU A 358 0.38 -9.11 30.49
C LEU A 358 0.88 -7.70 30.14
N LEU A 359 2.19 -7.53 29.98
CA LEU A 359 2.80 -6.29 29.52
C LEU A 359 3.33 -6.46 28.09
N THR A 360 3.14 -5.44 27.26
CA THR A 360 3.81 -5.31 25.96
C THR A 360 4.16 -3.85 25.67
N THR A 361 4.80 -3.59 24.54
CA THR A 361 5.08 -2.23 24.05
C THR A 361 4.08 -1.80 22.98
N ASN A 362 4.02 -0.50 22.72
CA ASN A 362 3.12 0.06 21.70
C ASN A 362 3.61 -0.07 20.26
N PHE A 363 4.71 -0.77 19.99
CA PHE A 363 5.07 -1.08 18.59
C PHE A 363 4.05 -2.01 17.98
N ALA A 364 3.43 -1.62 16.87
CA ALA A 364 2.26 -2.29 16.35
C ALA A 364 2.52 -3.76 16.02
N LEU A 365 3.66 -4.09 15.41
CA LEU A 365 3.99 -5.49 15.13
C LEU A 365 4.10 -6.31 16.43
N THR A 366 4.80 -5.79 17.45
CA THR A 366 4.89 -6.45 18.77
C THR A 366 3.51 -6.62 19.41
N TYR A 367 2.69 -5.57 19.42
CA TYR A 367 1.34 -5.61 19.98
C TYR A 367 0.47 -6.65 19.27
N TYR A 368 0.36 -6.59 17.93
CA TYR A 368 -0.54 -7.47 17.18
C TYR A 368 -0.07 -8.93 17.19
N THR A 369 1.23 -9.20 17.28
CA THR A 369 1.74 -10.56 17.50
C THR A 369 1.28 -11.10 18.86
N VAL A 370 1.45 -10.33 19.94
CA VAL A 370 1.00 -10.72 21.28
C VAL A 370 -0.53 -10.88 21.34
N ALA A 371 -1.27 -9.93 20.78
CA ALA A 371 -2.73 -9.94 20.72
C ALA A 371 -3.26 -11.18 19.97
N SER A 372 -2.69 -11.49 18.81
CA SER A 372 -3.08 -12.67 18.02
C SER A 372 -2.86 -13.97 18.78
N ASP A 373 -1.75 -14.11 19.51
CA ASP A 373 -1.47 -15.31 20.30
C ASP A 373 -2.42 -15.46 21.49
N ILE A 374 -2.79 -14.33 22.13
CA ILE A 374 -3.79 -14.29 23.21
C ILE A 374 -5.16 -14.72 22.69
N GLU A 375 -5.60 -14.16 21.55
CA GLU A 375 -6.89 -14.45 20.92
C GLU A 375 -6.97 -15.90 20.44
N ALA A 376 -5.95 -16.37 19.72
CA ALA A 376 -5.87 -17.75 19.23
C ALA A 376 -5.90 -18.77 20.38
N SER A 377 -5.31 -18.41 21.52
CA SER A 377 -5.30 -19.23 22.74
C SER A 377 -6.55 -19.05 23.61
N LYS A 378 -7.48 -18.15 23.24
CA LYS A 378 -8.70 -17.82 23.99
C LYS A 378 -8.43 -17.47 25.46
N ILE A 379 -7.40 -16.66 25.71
CA ILE A 379 -7.00 -16.27 27.06
C ILE A 379 -7.81 -15.04 27.49
N ASP A 380 -8.46 -15.13 28.65
CA ASP A 380 -9.10 -13.99 29.32
C ASP A 380 -8.06 -13.19 30.12
N CYS A 381 -7.62 -12.04 29.62
CA CYS A 381 -6.58 -11.24 30.28
C CYS A 381 -6.67 -9.74 29.99
N TYR A 382 -5.90 -8.98 30.77
CA TYR A 382 -5.60 -7.58 30.48
C TYR A 382 -4.20 -7.48 29.85
N LEU A 383 -4.08 -6.75 28.74
CA LEU A 383 -2.80 -6.44 28.11
C LEU A 383 -2.47 -4.95 28.30
N LEU A 384 -1.47 -4.65 29.13
CA LEU A 384 -0.96 -3.30 29.35
C LEU A 384 0.05 -2.96 28.24
N VAL A 385 -0.32 -2.00 27.39
CA VAL A 385 0.49 -1.50 26.27
C VAL A 385 1.23 -0.25 26.71
N VAL A 386 2.55 -0.37 26.91
CA VAL A 386 3.42 0.73 27.38
C VAL A 386 3.92 1.56 26.20
N ASP A 387 3.96 2.90 26.36
CA ASP A 387 4.49 3.80 25.35
C ASP A 387 6.02 3.74 25.27
N THR A 388 6.52 3.15 24.19
CA THR A 388 7.94 3.06 23.87
C THR A 388 8.29 3.83 22.60
N GLU A 389 7.45 4.79 22.20
CA GLU A 389 7.59 5.54 20.94
C GLU A 389 7.56 4.61 19.71
N GLY A 390 6.79 3.50 19.81
CA GLY A 390 6.65 2.51 18.75
C GLY A 390 7.87 1.59 18.59
N LEU A 391 8.64 1.35 19.65
CA LEU A 391 9.77 0.42 19.64
C LEU A 391 9.40 -0.97 20.15
N SER A 392 9.97 -2.01 19.52
CA SER A 392 9.85 -3.40 19.99
C SER A 392 10.37 -3.56 21.43
N VAL A 393 9.96 -4.61 22.15
CA VAL A 393 10.38 -4.84 23.55
C VAL A 393 11.89 -4.71 23.73
N GLU A 394 12.67 -5.45 22.93
CA GLU A 394 14.13 -5.50 23.08
C GLU A 394 14.80 -4.17 22.72
N SER A 395 14.36 -3.54 21.62
CA SER A 395 14.84 -2.22 21.23
C SER A 395 14.50 -1.15 22.28
N ALA A 396 13.30 -1.23 22.88
CA ALA A 396 12.86 -0.29 23.89
C ALA A 396 13.64 -0.44 25.21
N VAL A 397 13.93 -1.68 25.64
CA VAL A 397 14.80 -1.93 26.80
C VAL A 397 16.21 -1.39 26.55
N ALA A 398 16.82 -1.74 25.40
CA ALA A 398 18.16 -1.29 25.06
C ALA A 398 18.26 0.23 24.91
N GLY A 399 17.25 0.85 24.29
CA GLY A 399 17.15 2.29 24.09
C GLY A 399 16.64 3.07 25.30
N ARG A 400 16.42 2.42 26.45
CA ARG A 400 15.85 3.02 27.68
C ARG A 400 14.50 3.73 27.44
N LYS A 401 13.72 3.22 26.49
CA LYS A 401 12.35 3.65 26.20
C LYS A 401 11.30 2.78 26.87
N LEU A 402 11.70 1.60 27.37
CA LEU A 402 10.96 0.81 28.36
C LEU A 402 11.83 0.74 29.62
N THR A 403 11.36 1.34 30.71
CA THR A 403 12.04 1.39 32.01
C THR A 403 11.06 1.07 33.13
N ALA A 404 11.56 0.79 34.34
CA ALA A 404 10.70 0.51 35.49
C ALA A 404 9.74 1.67 35.80
N GLU A 405 10.20 2.91 35.66
CA GLU A 405 9.40 4.13 35.86
C GLU A 405 8.25 4.19 34.87
N LYS A 406 8.51 3.99 33.58
CA LYS A 406 7.46 3.97 32.56
C LYS A 406 6.44 2.87 32.79
N VAL A 407 6.86 1.70 33.28
CA VAL A 407 5.94 0.62 33.65
C VAL A 407 5.08 1.04 34.83
N ALA A 408 5.67 1.63 35.88
CA ALA A 408 4.94 2.11 37.05
C ALA A 408 3.94 3.22 36.71
N GLU A 409 4.34 4.18 35.86
CA GLU A 409 3.47 5.22 35.31
C GLU A 409 2.32 4.62 34.50
N SER A 410 2.59 3.60 33.68
CA SER A 410 1.57 2.92 32.88
C SER A 410 0.58 2.14 33.74
N ILE A 411 1.02 1.48 34.80
CA ILE A 411 0.14 0.79 35.76
C ILE A 411 -0.81 1.80 36.40
N LYS A 412 -0.28 2.91 36.94
CA LYS A 412 -1.08 3.95 37.59
C LYS A 412 -2.02 4.66 36.62
N GLY A 413 -1.51 5.08 35.47
CA GLY A 413 -2.24 5.85 34.47
C GLY A 413 -3.32 5.05 33.74
N SER A 414 -3.17 3.72 33.66
CA SER A 414 -4.15 2.87 33.00
C SER A 414 -5.36 2.49 33.86
N GLY A 415 -5.26 2.66 35.19
CA GLY A 415 -6.32 2.28 36.12
C GLY A 415 -6.45 0.76 36.32
N ILE A 416 -5.46 -0.04 35.94
CA ILE A 416 -5.49 -1.51 36.08
C ILE A 416 -5.61 -1.94 37.55
N GLU A 417 -5.09 -1.12 38.48
CA GLU A 417 -5.14 -1.38 39.92
C GLU A 417 -6.58 -1.48 40.44
N ASN A 418 -7.54 -0.85 39.76
CA ASN A 418 -8.96 -0.89 40.12
C ASN A 418 -9.73 -2.04 39.44
N LYS A 419 -9.06 -2.83 38.58
CA LYS A 419 -9.68 -3.92 37.82
C LYS A 419 -9.31 -5.31 38.31
N VAL A 420 -8.26 -5.44 39.14
CA VAL A 420 -7.78 -6.70 39.68
C VAL A 420 -7.58 -6.64 41.19
N LYS A 421 -7.66 -7.78 41.86
CA LYS A 421 -7.42 -7.91 43.31
C LYS A 421 -5.96 -8.20 43.66
N HIS A 422 -5.17 -8.67 42.70
CA HIS A 422 -3.76 -8.99 42.87
C HIS A 422 -2.85 -7.86 42.36
N LYS A 423 -1.60 -7.85 42.84
CA LYS A 423 -0.53 -6.97 42.33
C LYS A 423 0.54 -7.80 41.65
N THR A 424 0.19 -8.42 40.54
CA THR A 424 1.10 -9.28 39.77
C THR A 424 1.02 -8.90 38.30
N ILE A 425 2.16 -8.65 37.68
CA ILE A 425 2.28 -8.35 36.26
C ILE A 425 3.24 -9.33 35.59
N ILE A 426 2.90 -9.77 34.38
CA ILE A 426 3.73 -10.66 33.57
C ILE A 426 4.42 -9.81 32.50
N ILE A 427 5.75 -9.73 32.57
CA ILE A 427 6.55 -9.01 31.58
C ILE A 427 7.09 -9.97 30.51
N PRO A 428 7.37 -9.49 29.28
CA PRO A 428 8.02 -10.31 28.28
C PRO A 428 9.40 -10.79 28.74
N GLY A 429 9.81 -12.00 28.35
CA GLY A 429 11.14 -12.53 28.68
C GLY A 429 12.28 -11.63 28.22
N ARG A 430 12.10 -10.92 27.10
CA ARG A 430 13.05 -9.92 26.57
C ARG A 430 13.22 -8.69 27.46
N ALA A 431 12.29 -8.47 28.41
CA ALA A 431 12.35 -7.41 29.41
C ALA A 431 12.76 -7.94 30.80
N SER A 432 13.17 -9.21 30.92
CA SER A 432 13.56 -9.85 32.21
C SER A 432 14.53 -9.03 33.06
N ARG A 433 15.46 -8.30 32.44
CA ARG A 433 16.43 -7.44 33.13
C ARG A 433 15.79 -6.32 33.96
N LEU A 434 14.56 -5.92 33.64
CA LEU A 434 13.82 -4.89 34.36
C LEU A 434 13.03 -5.44 35.55
N SER A 435 12.95 -6.76 35.75
CA SER A 435 12.01 -7.34 36.71
C SER A 435 12.24 -6.84 38.13
N GLY A 436 13.46 -6.88 38.63
CA GLY A 436 13.78 -6.47 40.01
C GLY A 436 13.51 -4.98 40.25
N GLU A 437 13.87 -4.13 39.29
CA GLU A 437 13.64 -2.68 39.38
C GLU A 437 12.14 -2.34 39.32
N ILE A 438 11.37 -3.05 38.49
CA ILE A 438 9.91 -2.92 38.45
C ILE A 438 9.31 -3.35 39.80
N GLU A 439 9.73 -4.49 40.37
CA GLU A 439 9.21 -4.96 41.67
C GLU A 439 9.49 -3.96 42.78
N GLU A 440 10.72 -3.44 42.86
CA GLU A 440 11.13 -2.44 43.86
C GLU A 440 10.32 -1.14 43.74
N LEU A 441 10.16 -0.63 42.52
CA LEU A 441 9.51 0.66 42.29
C LEU A 441 7.98 0.59 42.44
N THR A 442 7.36 -0.50 41.98
CA THR A 442 5.90 -0.63 41.94
C THR A 442 5.33 -1.30 43.18
N GLY A 443 6.11 -2.17 43.84
CA GLY A 443 5.61 -3.10 44.86
C GLY A 443 4.72 -4.21 44.28
N TRP A 444 4.64 -4.35 42.96
CA TRP A 444 3.96 -5.45 42.29
C TRP A 444 4.92 -6.62 42.10
N LYS A 445 4.43 -7.84 42.26
CA LYS A 445 5.17 -9.06 41.90
C LYS A 445 5.33 -9.12 40.38
N VAL A 446 6.54 -9.37 39.90
CA VAL A 446 6.81 -9.48 38.47
C VAL A 446 7.09 -10.94 38.11
N LEU A 447 6.27 -11.47 37.20
CA LEU A 447 6.52 -12.76 36.57
C LEU A 447 7.20 -12.53 35.22
N VAL A 448 8.33 -13.19 35.00
CA VAL A 448 9.00 -13.16 33.69
C VAL A 448 8.35 -14.20 32.79
N GLY A 449 7.62 -13.73 31.78
CA GLY A 449 7.00 -14.56 30.76
C GLY A 449 8.00 -15.10 29.74
N PRO A 450 7.50 -15.77 28.68
CA PRO A 450 8.35 -16.35 27.64
C PRO A 450 9.07 -15.28 26.79
N MET A 451 10.12 -15.70 26.08
CA MET A 451 10.85 -14.85 25.12
C MET A 451 10.04 -14.55 23.85
N ASP A 452 9.06 -15.39 23.54
CA ASP A 452 8.18 -15.33 22.37
C ASP A 452 6.72 -15.51 22.83
N SER A 453 5.79 -14.75 22.24
CA SER A 453 4.39 -14.71 22.68
C SER A 453 3.62 -16.00 22.40
N SER A 454 4.08 -16.82 21.46
CA SER A 454 3.51 -18.16 21.22
C SER A 454 3.58 -19.06 22.46
N GLY A 455 4.49 -18.76 23.40
CA GLY A 455 4.63 -19.47 24.68
C GLY A 455 3.66 -19.02 25.78
N ILE A 456 2.85 -17.97 25.59
CA ILE A 456 2.02 -17.37 26.65
C ILE A 456 1.03 -18.40 27.23
N SER A 457 0.34 -19.15 26.36
CA SER A 457 -0.67 -20.12 26.80
C SER A 457 -0.07 -21.18 27.74
N LYS A 458 1.05 -21.80 27.34
CA LYS A 458 1.76 -22.78 28.17
C LYS A 458 2.25 -22.16 29.47
N PHE A 459 2.81 -20.95 29.43
CA PHE A 459 3.30 -20.25 30.61
C PHE A 459 2.17 -20.03 31.64
N LEU A 460 1.01 -19.54 31.22
CA LEU A 460 -0.11 -19.29 32.12
C LEU A 460 -0.65 -20.59 32.76
N GLN A 461 -0.73 -21.69 32.01
CA GLN A 461 -1.13 -22.99 32.55
C GLN A 461 -0.17 -23.48 33.65
N GLU A 462 1.13 -23.26 33.48
CA GLU A 462 2.14 -23.74 34.43
C GLU A 462 2.34 -22.81 35.63
N LYS A 463 2.23 -21.49 35.42
CA LYS A 463 2.69 -20.46 36.37
C LYS A 463 1.60 -19.53 36.89
N TRP A 464 0.43 -19.47 36.25
CA TRP A 464 -0.68 -18.60 36.69
C TRP A 464 -1.83 -19.41 37.30
N VAL A 465 -2.29 -20.47 36.62
CA VAL A 465 -3.39 -21.33 37.10
C VAL A 465 -3.01 -22.08 38.40
N LYS A 466 -1.71 -22.24 38.67
CA LYS A 466 -1.17 -22.88 39.87
C LYS A 466 -0.70 -21.91 40.96
N ALA A 467 -0.87 -20.59 40.75
CA ALA A 467 -0.32 -19.54 41.62
C ALA A 467 -1.32 -19.03 42.66
#